data_AF-A0A932TUM8-F1
#
_entry.id   AF-A0A932TUM8-F1
#
_cell.length_a   1.000
_cell.length_b   1.000
_cell.length_c   1.000
_cell.angle_alpha   90.00
_cell.angle_beta   90.00
_cell.angle_gamma   90.00
#
_symmetry.space_group_name_H-M   'P 1'
#
loop_
_entity.id
_entity.type
_entity.pdbx_description
1 polymer ?
#
loop_
_entity_poly.entity_id
_entity_poly.type
_entity_poly.pdbx_seq_one_letter_code
_entity_poly.pdbx_strand_id
1 'polypeptide(L)'
;MGGAADDGGSVPGVRAFVAVTLPAIRRDAIAAIQRRLMGAPGVKWVEPENFHFTLRFLGQIRRAAVESLCGRLRAGLAGRPAFSLCLSGVGAFPSTQRPRTVWLGVSQGARHLEALAAVVEAAVVAEGFPPEERPFRAHLTLGRVKVSPPPADLARALAAEAAAQVGEMAVGEVVLVRSELHPSGPVYTPLAVFPLKERRA
;
A
#
# COMPACT_ATOMS: atom_id res chain seq x y z
N MET A 1 9.94 -48.36 17.51
CA MET A 1 8.74 -47.80 18.15
C MET A 1 8.51 -46.44 17.51
N GLY A 2 7.69 -46.41 16.46
CA GLY A 2 7.33 -45.17 15.77
C GLY A 2 6.28 -44.42 16.56
N GLY A 3 6.52 -43.15 16.85
CA GLY A 3 5.53 -42.21 17.36
C GLY A 3 5.45 -41.06 16.38
N ALA A 4 4.36 -41.04 15.63
CA ALA A 4 4.05 -40.03 14.64
C ALA A 4 4.06 -38.63 15.29
N ALA A 5 4.98 -37.77 14.82
CA ALA A 5 4.82 -36.34 14.97
C ALA A 5 3.78 -35.90 13.94
N ASP A 6 2.59 -35.66 14.47
CA ASP A 6 1.44 -34.99 13.90
C ASP A 6 1.85 -33.98 12.80
N ASP A 7 1.60 -34.35 11.54
CA ASP A 7 1.71 -33.47 10.39
C ASP A 7 0.52 -32.51 10.44
N GLY A 8 0.65 -31.49 11.29
CA GLY A 8 -0.33 -30.44 11.50
C GLY A 8 -0.54 -29.67 10.20
N GLY A 9 -1.45 -30.19 9.37
CA GLY A 9 -1.79 -29.67 8.06
C GLY A 9 -1.88 -28.15 8.08
N SER A 10 -0.95 -27.52 7.36
CA SER A 10 -0.85 -26.07 7.29
C SER A 10 -2.19 -25.49 6.85
N VAL A 11 -2.95 -24.94 7.79
CA VAL A 11 -4.17 -24.21 7.46
C VAL A 11 -3.75 -23.09 6.50
N PRO A 12 -4.30 -23.03 5.27
CA PRO A 12 -3.83 -22.07 4.30
C PRO A 12 -4.04 -20.67 4.86
N GLY A 13 -2.91 -20.02 5.16
CA GLY A 13 -2.91 -18.63 5.59
C GLY A 13 -3.43 -17.71 4.50
N VAL A 14 -3.62 -16.45 4.85
CA VAL A 14 -4.01 -15.40 3.90
C VAL A 14 -2.84 -14.46 3.78
N ARG A 15 -2.44 -14.12 2.55
CA ARG A 15 -1.49 -13.03 2.35
C ARG A 15 -2.23 -11.71 2.50
N ALA A 16 -1.81 -10.83 3.41
CA ALA A 16 -2.57 -9.63 3.75
C ALA A 16 -1.70 -8.37 3.91
N PHE A 17 -2.34 -7.22 3.81
CA PHE A 17 -1.78 -5.91 4.14
C PHE A 17 -2.89 -4.94 4.56
N VAL A 18 -2.53 -3.88 5.26
CA VAL A 18 -3.44 -2.80 5.66
C VAL A 18 -3.17 -1.59 4.76
N ALA A 19 -4.23 -0.95 4.25
CA ALA A 19 -4.10 0.13 3.29
C ALA A 19 -5.21 1.19 3.37
N VAL A 20 -4.96 2.32 2.70
CA VAL A 20 -5.98 3.29 2.28
C VAL A 20 -6.19 3.12 0.77
N THR A 21 -7.45 2.94 0.37
CA THR A 21 -7.88 2.80 -1.02
C THR A 21 -8.15 4.17 -1.66
N LEU A 22 -8.31 4.21 -2.99
CA LEU A 22 -8.58 5.44 -3.72
C LEU A 22 -10.00 5.49 -4.26
N PRO A 23 -10.64 6.69 -4.28
CA PRO A 23 -11.86 6.89 -5.04
C PRO A 23 -11.58 6.77 -6.54
N ALA A 24 -12.57 6.31 -7.30
CA ALA A 24 -12.44 6.02 -8.74
C ALA A 24 -11.88 7.22 -9.53
N ILE A 25 -12.37 8.43 -9.27
CA ILE A 25 -11.94 9.65 -9.99
C ILE A 25 -10.44 9.93 -9.91
N ARG A 26 -9.78 9.57 -8.80
CA ARG A 26 -8.34 9.77 -8.65
C ARG A 26 -7.53 8.67 -9.32
N ARG A 27 -8.11 7.47 -9.42
CA ARG A 27 -7.49 6.32 -10.10
C ARG A 27 -7.17 6.65 -11.55
N ASP A 28 -8.10 7.27 -12.27
CA ASP A 28 -7.93 7.60 -13.69
C ASP A 28 -6.85 8.66 -13.94
N ALA A 29 -6.81 9.69 -13.08
CA ALA A 29 -5.78 10.73 -13.14
C ALA A 29 -4.38 10.15 -12.88
N ILE A 30 -4.26 9.24 -11.92
CA ILE A 30 -2.99 8.54 -11.62
C ILE A 30 -2.61 7.61 -12.78
N ALA A 31 -3.57 6.88 -13.35
CA ALA A 31 -3.35 6.03 -14.50
C ALA A 31 -2.84 6.83 -15.71
N ALA A 32 -3.32 8.07 -15.90
CA ALA A 32 -2.82 8.96 -16.95
C ALA A 32 -1.35 9.34 -16.75
N ILE A 33 -0.91 9.61 -15.51
CA ILE A 33 0.51 9.81 -15.18
C ILE A 33 1.30 8.53 -15.46
N GLN A 34 0.83 7.38 -14.97
CA GLN A 34 1.50 6.10 -15.18
C GLN A 34 1.72 5.81 -16.67
N ARG A 35 0.71 6.06 -17.53
CA ARG A 35 0.83 5.85 -18.98
C ARG A 35 1.98 6.64 -19.61
N ARG A 36 2.27 7.85 -19.12
CA ARG A 36 3.40 8.67 -19.61
C ARG A 36 4.76 8.12 -19.15
N LEU A 37 4.79 7.31 -18.09
CA LEU A 37 5.98 6.62 -17.59
C LEU A 37 6.21 5.25 -18.27
N MET A 38 5.15 4.63 -18.78
CA MET A 38 5.14 3.25 -19.32
C MET A 38 5.99 3.04 -20.58
N GLY A 39 6.51 4.10 -21.20
CA GLY A 39 7.44 3.99 -22.34
C GLY A 39 8.77 3.31 -21.99
N ALA A 40 9.10 3.15 -20.70
CA ALA A 40 10.30 2.46 -20.25
C ALA A 40 10.09 0.93 -20.09
N PRO A 41 10.78 0.07 -20.87
CA PRO A 41 10.67 -1.38 -20.72
C PRO A 41 11.24 -1.85 -19.38
N GLY A 42 10.88 -3.05 -18.90
CA GLY A 42 11.47 -3.62 -17.68
C GLY A 42 10.92 -3.08 -16.36
N VAL A 43 9.81 -2.33 -16.39
CA VAL A 43 9.01 -1.97 -15.21
C VAL A 43 7.74 -2.81 -15.19
N LYS A 44 7.49 -3.50 -14.06
CA LYS A 44 6.19 -4.11 -13.78
C LYS A 44 5.29 -3.04 -13.16
N TRP A 45 4.40 -2.49 -13.98
CA TRP A 45 3.43 -1.48 -13.55
C TRP A 45 2.33 -2.09 -12.68
N VAL A 46 1.79 -1.28 -11.77
CA VAL A 46 0.65 -1.63 -10.94
C VAL A 46 -0.62 -1.37 -11.77
N GLU A 47 -1.55 -2.33 -11.77
CA GLU A 47 -2.84 -2.12 -12.41
C GLU A 47 -3.61 -1.01 -11.69
N PRO A 48 -4.33 -0.12 -12.41
CA PRO A 48 -5.02 1.00 -11.79
C PRO A 48 -5.98 0.61 -10.66
N GLU A 49 -6.71 -0.50 -10.79
CA GLU A 49 -7.59 -1.07 -9.76
C GLU A 49 -6.85 -1.39 -8.45
N ASN A 50 -5.55 -1.62 -8.53
CA ASN A 50 -4.67 -1.99 -7.44
C ASN A 50 -3.90 -0.81 -6.84
N PHE A 51 -4.12 0.43 -7.28
CA PHE A 51 -3.57 1.60 -6.61
C PHE A 51 -4.08 1.72 -5.16
N HIS A 52 -3.16 1.92 -4.23
CA HIS A 52 -3.44 2.13 -2.80
C HIS A 52 -2.22 2.72 -2.09
N PHE A 53 -2.44 3.27 -0.90
CA PHE A 53 -1.37 3.57 0.06
C PHE A 53 -1.27 2.41 1.03
N THR A 54 -0.18 1.64 0.98
CA THR A 54 0.03 0.57 1.95
C THR A 54 0.48 1.17 3.27
N LEU A 55 -0.26 0.91 4.35
CA LEU A 55 0.11 1.28 5.72
C LEU A 55 1.03 0.24 6.37
N ARG A 56 0.71 -1.06 6.16
CA ARG A 56 1.51 -2.17 6.69
C ARG A 56 1.36 -3.44 5.86
N PHE A 57 2.48 -4.00 5.38
CA PHE A 57 2.50 -5.35 4.80
C PHE A 57 2.60 -6.40 5.92
N LEU A 58 1.73 -7.42 5.89
CA LEU A 58 1.71 -8.49 6.90
C LEU A 58 2.31 -9.80 6.36
N GLY A 59 2.46 -9.93 5.04
CA GLY A 59 2.87 -11.19 4.43
C GLY A 59 1.79 -12.25 4.62
N GLN A 60 2.21 -13.50 4.81
CA GLN A 60 1.32 -14.63 5.04
C GLN A 60 0.91 -14.68 6.52
N ILE A 61 -0.40 -14.59 6.79
CA ILE A 61 -0.94 -14.62 8.15
C ILE A 61 -1.85 -15.83 8.35
N ARG A 62 -1.89 -16.40 9.56
CA ARG A 62 -2.83 -17.47 9.89
C ARG A 62 -4.25 -16.94 9.81
N ARG A 63 -5.18 -17.72 9.22
CA ARG A 63 -6.59 -17.30 9.09
C ARG A 63 -7.23 -16.96 10.45
N ALA A 64 -6.87 -17.71 11.49
CA ALA A 64 -7.32 -17.47 12.85
C ALA A 64 -6.87 -16.12 13.44
N ALA A 65 -5.77 -15.53 12.94
CA ALA A 65 -5.27 -14.22 13.41
C ALA A 65 -5.99 -13.04 12.74
N VAL A 66 -6.82 -13.28 11.73
CA VAL A 66 -7.52 -12.20 11.00
C VAL A 66 -8.54 -11.52 11.92
N GLU A 67 -9.33 -12.28 12.66
CA GLU A 67 -10.39 -11.73 13.51
C GLU A 67 -9.83 -10.94 14.71
N SER A 68 -8.81 -11.48 15.39
CA SER A 68 -8.10 -10.79 16.47
C SER A 68 -7.45 -9.50 15.98
N LEU A 69 -6.75 -9.54 14.84
CA LEU A 69 -6.16 -8.35 14.22
C LEU A 69 -7.23 -7.31 13.87
N CYS A 70 -8.37 -7.73 13.32
CA CYS A 70 -9.49 -6.83 13.06
C CYS A 70 -10.01 -6.16 14.34
N GLY A 71 -10.07 -6.88 15.46
CA GLY A 71 -10.41 -6.31 16.76
C GLY A 71 -9.45 -5.20 17.18
N ARG A 72 -8.14 -5.43 17.07
CA ARG A 72 -7.11 -4.44 17.42
C ARG A 72 -7.11 -3.23 16.51
N LEU A 73 -7.22 -3.44 15.19
CA LEU A 73 -7.32 -2.36 14.21
C LEU A 73 -8.55 -1.50 14.48
N ARG A 74 -9.71 -2.13 14.75
CA ARG A 74 -10.95 -1.41 15.08
C ARG A 74 -10.76 -0.55 16.33
N ALA A 75 -10.15 -1.08 17.38
CA ALA A 75 -9.89 -0.34 18.62
C ALA A 75 -8.92 0.84 18.39
N GLY A 76 -7.81 0.62 17.67
CA GLY A 76 -6.80 1.66 17.42
C GLY A 76 -7.29 2.77 16.49
N LEU A 77 -8.14 2.44 15.52
CA LEU A 77 -8.67 3.39 14.53
C LEU A 77 -9.95 4.08 15.00
N ALA A 78 -10.59 3.60 16.06
CA ALA A 78 -11.83 4.15 16.58
C ALA A 78 -11.70 5.66 16.87
N GLY A 79 -12.61 6.45 16.31
CA GLY A 79 -12.68 7.89 16.56
C GLY A 79 -11.66 8.75 15.82
N ARG A 80 -10.73 8.15 15.06
CA ARG A 80 -9.77 8.89 14.23
C ARG A 80 -10.52 9.71 13.16
N PRO A 81 -10.20 10.99 12.96
CA PRO A 81 -10.88 11.81 11.96
C PRO A 81 -10.46 11.41 10.55
N ALA A 82 -11.39 11.48 9.62
CA ALA A 82 -11.14 11.51 8.19
C ALA A 82 -10.30 12.74 7.84
N PHE A 83 -9.53 12.66 6.76
CA PHE A 83 -8.67 13.74 6.32
C PHE A 83 -8.54 13.79 4.81
N SER A 84 -7.80 14.78 4.31
CA SER A 84 -7.54 14.94 2.88
C SER A 84 -6.06 14.74 2.58
N LEU A 85 -5.77 14.20 1.40
CA LEU A 85 -4.43 14.10 0.83
C LEU A 85 -4.37 14.90 -0.46
N CYS A 86 -3.33 15.71 -0.65
CA CYS A 86 -3.01 16.28 -1.95
C CYS A 86 -1.93 15.43 -2.62
N LEU A 87 -2.26 14.82 -3.74
CA LEU A 87 -1.40 13.89 -4.45
C LEU A 87 -0.59 14.62 -5.53
N SER A 88 0.73 14.51 -5.45
CA SER A 88 1.64 15.18 -6.38
C SER A 88 3.03 14.58 -6.36
N GLY A 89 3.72 14.75 -7.49
CA GLY A 89 5.12 14.42 -7.70
C GLY A 89 5.35 12.94 -7.89
N VAL A 90 6.10 12.60 -8.94
CA VAL A 90 6.57 11.23 -9.18
C VAL A 90 8.02 11.12 -8.73
N GLY A 91 8.35 9.99 -8.09
CA GLY A 91 9.71 9.70 -7.65
C GLY A 91 10.02 8.22 -7.70
N ALA A 92 11.17 7.86 -7.14
CA ALA A 92 11.56 6.47 -7.02
C ALA A 92 12.37 6.19 -5.76
N PHE A 93 12.31 4.94 -5.29
CA PHE A 93 13.17 4.41 -4.23
C PHE A 93 14.18 3.39 -4.78
N PRO A 94 15.40 3.29 -4.22
CA PRO A 94 15.97 4.23 -3.25
C PRO A 94 16.28 5.62 -3.83
N SER A 95 16.49 5.73 -5.14
CA SER A 95 16.63 7.01 -5.84
C SER A 95 16.20 6.91 -7.30
N THR A 96 16.05 8.05 -7.99
CA THR A 96 15.72 8.11 -9.42
C THR A 96 16.86 7.63 -10.33
N GLN A 97 18.10 7.60 -9.84
CA GLN A 97 19.26 7.05 -10.57
C GLN A 97 19.36 5.52 -10.44
N ARG A 98 18.80 4.94 -9.37
CA ARG A 98 18.76 3.50 -9.13
C ARG A 98 17.35 3.04 -8.73
N PRO A 99 16.32 3.27 -9.57
CA PRO A 99 14.94 3.01 -9.21
C PRO A 99 14.68 1.51 -9.06
N ARG A 100 14.06 1.14 -7.95
CA ARG A 100 13.46 -0.18 -7.67
C ARG A 100 11.94 -0.08 -7.58
N THR A 101 11.44 0.99 -6.99
CA THR A 101 10.01 1.30 -6.90
C THR A 101 9.78 2.69 -7.45
N VAL A 102 8.87 2.82 -8.41
CA VAL A 102 8.34 4.10 -8.92
C VAL A 102 7.07 4.42 -8.15
N TRP A 103 6.93 5.66 -7.68
CA TRP A 103 5.84 6.04 -6.80
C TRP A 103 5.30 7.45 -7.09
N LEU A 104 4.06 7.68 -6.67
CA LEU A 104 3.41 8.99 -6.57
C LEU A 104 3.42 9.46 -5.12
N GLY A 105 3.77 10.73 -4.91
CA GLY A 105 3.92 11.35 -3.61
C GLY A 105 2.66 12.03 -3.08
N VAL A 106 2.79 12.57 -1.87
CA VAL A 106 1.76 13.32 -1.15
C VAL A 106 2.37 14.67 -0.73
N SER A 107 1.85 15.79 -1.24
CA SER A 107 2.32 17.13 -0.88
C SER A 107 1.65 17.70 0.37
N GLN A 108 0.40 17.32 0.64
CA GLN A 108 -0.33 17.72 1.85
C GLN A 108 -1.07 16.52 2.45
N GLY A 109 -1.15 16.47 3.78
CA GLY A 109 -1.80 15.39 4.51
C GLY A 109 -0.91 14.16 4.78
N ALA A 110 0.35 14.15 4.33
CA ALA A 110 1.30 13.04 4.57
C ALA A 110 1.42 12.66 6.06
N ARG A 111 1.47 13.66 6.96
CA ARG A 111 1.52 13.43 8.42
C ARG A 111 0.30 12.71 8.97
N HIS A 112 -0.89 12.91 8.38
CA HIS A 112 -2.08 12.17 8.79
C HIS A 112 -1.97 10.70 8.38
N LEU A 113 -1.42 10.43 7.20
CA LEU A 113 -1.18 9.07 6.72
C LEU A 113 -0.10 8.37 7.55
N GLU A 114 0.98 9.07 7.90
CA GLU A 114 2.00 8.60 8.86
C GLU A 114 1.39 8.26 10.23
N ALA A 115 0.52 9.13 10.75
CA ALA A 115 -0.16 8.90 12.01
C ALA A 115 -1.11 7.69 11.96
N LEU A 116 -1.75 7.40 10.82
CA LEU A 116 -2.51 6.17 10.61
C LEU A 116 -1.59 4.95 10.56
N ALA A 117 -0.48 5.03 9.81
CA ALA A 117 0.49 3.96 9.72
C ALA A 117 1.04 3.57 11.10
N ALA A 118 1.32 4.55 11.97
CA ALA A 118 1.77 4.31 13.34
C ALA A 118 0.72 3.59 14.20
N VAL A 119 -0.58 3.92 14.05
CA VAL A 119 -1.67 3.21 14.74
C VAL A 119 -1.79 1.77 14.25
N VAL A 120 -1.74 1.58 12.94
CA VAL A 120 -1.79 0.26 12.32
C VAL A 120 -0.60 -0.57 12.79
N GLU A 121 0.59 0.02 12.84
CA GLU A 121 1.80 -0.65 13.32
C GLU A 121 1.67 -1.09 14.78
N ALA A 122 1.18 -0.21 15.66
CA ALA A 122 0.96 -0.57 17.06
C ALA A 122 -0.06 -1.73 17.21
N ALA A 123 -1.14 -1.72 16.44
CA ALA A 123 -2.13 -2.80 16.44
C ALA A 123 -1.57 -4.13 15.93
N VAL A 124 -0.73 -4.07 14.88
CA VAL A 124 -0.08 -5.23 14.27
C VAL A 124 1.00 -5.82 15.19
N VAL A 125 1.84 -4.98 15.81
CA VAL A 125 2.83 -5.42 16.80
C VAL A 125 2.14 -6.04 18.03
N ALA A 126 1.03 -5.46 18.49
CA ALA A 126 0.25 -6.01 19.60
C ALA A 126 -0.41 -7.36 19.27
N GLU A 127 -0.59 -7.71 17.99
CA GLU A 127 -1.02 -9.04 17.54
C GLU A 127 0.14 -10.05 17.51
N GLY A 128 1.39 -9.60 17.69
CA GLY A 128 2.59 -10.44 17.75
C GLY A 128 3.42 -10.45 16.47
N PHE A 129 3.17 -9.53 15.53
CA PHE A 129 4.04 -9.34 14.37
C PHE A 129 5.32 -8.57 14.77
N PRO A 130 6.47 -8.86 14.14
CA PRO A 130 7.68 -8.08 14.36
C PRO A 130 7.46 -6.62 13.92
N PRO A 131 8.10 -5.65 14.58
CA PRO A 131 8.02 -4.25 14.17
C PRO A 131 8.63 -4.04 12.78
N GLU A 132 8.10 -3.10 12.01
CA GLU A 132 8.71 -2.62 10.78
C GLU A 132 9.91 -1.72 11.10
N GLU A 133 11.10 -2.10 10.66
CA GLU A 133 12.32 -1.34 10.90
C GLU A 133 12.43 -0.10 10.02
N ARG A 134 11.77 -0.12 8.86
CA ARG A 134 11.86 0.98 7.89
C ARG A 134 10.84 2.06 8.22
N PRO A 135 11.25 3.34 8.22
CA PRO A 135 10.31 4.43 8.44
C PRO A 135 9.25 4.42 7.34
N PHE A 136 8.00 4.61 7.75
CA PHE A 136 6.90 4.79 6.82
C PHE A 136 7.16 6.02 5.93
N ARG A 137 6.87 5.88 4.63
CA ARG A 137 6.89 6.98 3.68
C ARG A 137 5.53 7.04 2.99
N ALA A 138 4.85 8.17 3.04
CA ALA A 138 3.57 8.37 2.38
C ALA A 138 3.71 8.35 0.85
N HIS A 139 3.48 7.19 0.24
CA HIS A 139 3.63 7.00 -1.21
C HIS A 139 2.64 5.97 -1.74
N LEU A 140 2.25 6.16 -3.00
CA LEU A 140 1.48 5.19 -3.78
C LEU A 140 2.40 4.57 -4.83
N THR A 141 2.51 3.24 -4.83
CA THR A 141 3.38 2.55 -5.80
C THR A 141 2.73 2.53 -7.18
N LEU A 142 3.42 3.05 -8.19
CA LEU A 142 3.02 3.00 -9.60
C LEU A 142 3.65 1.80 -10.32
N GLY A 143 4.88 1.44 -9.97
CA GLY A 143 5.57 0.36 -10.66
C GLY A 143 6.80 -0.14 -9.91
N ARG A 144 7.25 -1.33 -10.28
CA ARG A 144 8.47 -1.95 -9.74
C ARG A 144 9.43 -2.31 -10.87
N VAL A 145 10.65 -1.79 -10.81
CA VAL A 145 11.69 -2.05 -11.81
C VAL A 145 12.21 -3.48 -11.64
N LYS A 146 12.20 -4.26 -12.72
CA LYS A 146 12.58 -5.69 -12.73
C LYS A 146 13.94 -5.96 -13.39
N VAL A 147 14.51 -4.97 -14.05
CA VAL A 147 15.80 -5.07 -14.75
C VAL A 147 16.91 -4.32 -14.01
N SER A 148 18.15 -4.73 -14.24
CA SER A 148 19.37 -4.08 -13.75
C SER A 148 20.42 -4.17 -14.86
N PRO A 149 20.91 -3.05 -15.43
CA PRO A 149 20.65 -1.66 -15.03
C PRO A 149 19.21 -1.20 -15.30
N PRO A 150 18.74 -0.12 -14.63
CA PRO A 150 17.44 0.46 -14.91
C PRO A 150 17.39 1.04 -16.34
N PRO A 151 16.20 1.14 -16.96
CA PRO A 151 16.07 1.69 -18.30
C PRO A 151 16.50 3.16 -18.34
N ALA A 152 17.31 3.56 -19.33
CA ALA A 152 17.81 4.92 -19.45
C ALA A 152 16.69 5.96 -19.54
N ASP A 153 15.63 5.64 -20.30
CA ASP A 153 14.49 6.54 -20.48
C ASP A 153 13.62 6.69 -19.22
N LEU A 154 13.71 5.77 -18.26
CA LEU A 154 12.94 5.84 -17.03
C LEU A 154 13.37 7.05 -16.19
N ALA A 155 14.67 7.32 -16.07
CA ALA A 155 15.15 8.47 -15.30
C ALA A 155 14.65 9.80 -15.90
N ARG A 156 14.63 9.91 -17.23
CA ARG A 156 14.10 11.08 -17.95
C ARG A 156 12.59 11.22 -17.75
N ALA A 157 11.83 10.12 -17.86
CA ALA A 157 10.39 10.12 -17.64
C ALA A 157 10.02 10.51 -16.19
N LEU A 158 10.77 10.00 -15.20
CA LEU A 158 10.60 10.38 -13.79
C LEU A 158 10.86 11.87 -13.58
N ALA A 159 11.90 12.43 -14.23
CA ALA A 159 12.20 13.86 -14.14
C ALA A 159 11.09 14.74 -14.75
N ALA A 160 10.52 14.32 -15.88
CA ALA A 160 9.41 15.04 -16.53
C ALA A 160 8.13 15.06 -15.67
N GLU A 161 7.88 14.01 -14.88
CA GLU A 161 6.70 13.90 -14.01
C GLU A 161 7.00 14.26 -12.54
N ALA A 162 8.19 14.79 -12.23
CA ALA A 162 8.60 15.10 -10.86
C ALA A 162 7.67 16.11 -10.15
N ALA A 163 7.02 16.98 -10.92
CA ALA A 163 6.06 17.99 -10.42
C ALA A 163 4.60 17.66 -10.77
N ALA A 164 4.29 16.44 -11.22
CA ALA A 164 2.94 16.04 -11.64
C ALA A 164 1.90 16.31 -10.55
N GLN A 165 0.74 16.85 -10.93
CA GLN A 165 -0.36 17.13 -10.01
C GLN A 165 -1.53 16.20 -10.30
N VAL A 166 -2.04 15.54 -9.26
CA VAL A 166 -3.25 14.69 -9.35
C VAL A 166 -4.43 15.37 -8.67
N GLY A 167 -4.19 16.07 -7.55
CA GLY A 167 -5.20 16.80 -6.79
C GLY A 167 -5.57 16.12 -5.47
N GLU A 168 -6.67 16.60 -4.86
CA GLU A 168 -7.06 16.24 -3.50
C GLU A 168 -7.96 15.01 -3.42
N MET A 169 -7.72 14.11 -2.47
CA MET A 169 -8.62 13.00 -2.15
C MET A 169 -8.96 12.95 -0.67
N ALA A 170 -10.21 12.62 -0.37
CA ALA A 170 -10.63 12.30 0.99
C ALA A 170 -10.18 10.88 1.37
N VAL A 171 -9.74 10.72 2.61
CA VAL A 171 -9.44 9.45 3.26
C VAL A 171 -10.47 9.26 4.37
N GLY A 172 -11.45 8.40 4.10
CA GLY A 172 -12.56 8.11 5.01
C GLY A 172 -12.47 6.73 5.68
N GLU A 173 -11.55 5.87 5.26
CA GLU A 173 -11.46 4.51 5.78
C GLU A 173 -10.05 3.92 5.64
N VAL A 174 -9.80 2.90 6.45
CA VAL A 174 -8.66 1.99 6.34
C VAL A 174 -9.19 0.59 6.06
N VAL A 175 -8.49 -0.20 5.26
CA VAL A 175 -8.93 -1.53 4.83
C VAL A 175 -7.85 -2.56 5.14
N LEU A 176 -8.23 -3.67 5.75
CA LEU A 176 -7.42 -4.89 5.75
C LEU A 176 -7.73 -5.64 4.45
N VAL A 177 -6.70 -5.90 3.65
CA VAL A 177 -6.83 -6.43 2.29
C VAL A 177 -6.13 -7.78 2.19
N ARG A 178 -6.84 -8.77 1.65
CA ARG A 178 -6.27 -10.04 1.17
C ARG A 178 -5.67 -9.83 -0.21
N SER A 179 -4.48 -10.36 -0.43
CA SER A 179 -3.79 -10.37 -1.72
C SER A 179 -3.58 -11.78 -2.22
N GLU A 180 -4.19 -12.10 -3.34
CA GLU A 180 -3.98 -13.35 -4.06
C GLU A 180 -3.10 -13.10 -5.27
N LEU A 181 -2.03 -13.90 -5.42
CA LEU A 181 -1.10 -13.74 -6.52
C LEU A 181 -1.51 -14.67 -7.65
N HIS A 182 -1.88 -14.09 -8.80
CA HIS A 182 -2.10 -14.83 -10.04
C HIS A 182 -1.03 -14.47 -11.08
N PRO A 183 -0.83 -15.32 -12.12
CA PRO A 183 0.06 -15.00 -13.23
C PRO A 183 -0.28 -13.66 -13.91
N SER A 184 -1.58 -13.35 -14.02
CA SER A 184 -2.09 -12.09 -14.57
C SER A 184 -1.85 -10.87 -13.67
N GLY A 185 -1.55 -11.06 -12.39
CA GLY A 185 -1.42 -9.98 -11.42
C GLY A 185 -2.06 -10.33 -10.08
N PRO A 186 -1.88 -9.48 -9.06
CA PRO A 186 -2.55 -9.69 -7.79
C PRO A 186 -4.04 -9.32 -7.88
N VAL A 187 -4.89 -10.11 -7.22
CA VAL A 187 -6.27 -9.77 -6.92
C VAL A 187 -6.36 -9.34 -5.45
N TYR A 188 -6.97 -8.18 -5.21
CA TYR A 188 -7.13 -7.59 -3.88
C TYR A 188 -8.59 -7.66 -3.43
N THR A 189 -8.81 -8.29 -2.27
CA THR A 189 -10.14 -8.48 -1.69
C THR A 189 -10.18 -7.88 -0.29
N PRO A 190 -11.09 -6.92 0.01
CA PRO A 190 -11.28 -6.43 1.36
C PRO A 190 -11.66 -7.56 2.32
N LEU A 191 -10.93 -7.71 3.42
CA LEU A 191 -11.27 -8.59 4.53
C LEU A 191 -12.06 -7.85 5.61
N ALA A 192 -11.73 -6.58 5.85
CA ALA A 192 -12.43 -5.71 6.78
C ALA A 192 -12.20 -4.24 6.42
N VAL A 193 -13.20 -3.40 6.70
CA VAL A 193 -13.16 -1.95 6.52
C VAL A 193 -13.29 -1.29 7.89
N PHE A 194 -12.49 -0.26 8.13
CA PHE A 194 -12.42 0.51 9.37
C PHE A 194 -12.70 1.99 9.04
N PRO A 195 -13.95 2.44 9.20
CA PRO A 195 -14.32 3.83 8.92
C PRO A 195 -13.61 4.81 9.87
N LEU A 196 -13.19 5.94 9.31
CA LEU A 196 -12.74 7.10 10.05
C LEU A 196 -13.94 8.03 10.28
N LYS A 197 -13.94 8.79 11.38
CA LYS A 197 -15.02 9.73 11.67
C LYS A 197 -15.00 10.89 10.67
N GLU A 198 -16.14 11.18 10.06
CA GLU A 198 -16.28 12.39 9.24
C GLU A 198 -15.81 13.62 10.01
N ARG A 199 -15.12 14.52 9.31
CA ARG A 199 -14.80 15.82 9.90
C ARG A 199 -16.13 16.54 10.12
N ARG A 200 -16.45 16.86 11.38
CA ARG A 200 -17.44 17.88 11.65
C ARG A 200 -16.87 19.20 11.13
N ALA A 201 -17.60 19.80 10.18
CA ALA A 201 -17.33 21.14 9.68
C ALA A 201 -17.40 22.17 10.82
#